data_AF-A0A2A2HA04-F1
#
_entry.id   AF-A0A2A2HA04-F1
#
_cell.length_a   1.000
_cell.length_b   1.000
_cell.length_c   1.000
_cell.angle_alpha   90.00
_cell.angle_beta   90.00
_cell.angle_gamma   90.00
#
_symmetry.space_group_name_H-M   'P 1'
#
loop_
_entity.id
_entity.type
_entity.pdbx_description
1 polymer ?
#
loop_
_entity_poly.entity_id
_entity_poly.type
_entity_poly.pdbx_seq_one_letter_code
_entity_poly.pdbx_strand_id
1 'polypeptide(L)'
;MILVSSGLGISTFLGQNQAAAGSSILNQSGGNGSTTNLLNTVNEFINSKLGIDINKSQFLGLVETILKNIINFFDLMASIVFLIGIFGITNAMTVNLLERKREIGLLKSLGFTEHQIILSHLLEAGLLGFIGALVGIVVGIFGIIILSKVIKVVHLSILIPWWLPVTALLLTTCLSMLLAAYTIFYYTRQDVVGALRYD
;
A
#
# COMPACT_ATOMS: atom_id res chain seq x y z
N MET A 1 -0.40 -0.30 1.48
CA MET A 1 -0.37 -1.37 0.46
C MET A 1 -0.87 -2.71 1.03
N ILE A 2 -0.42 -3.12 2.23
CA ILE A 2 -0.94 -4.29 2.98
C ILE A 2 -2.48 -4.27 3.12
N LEU A 3 -3.10 -3.09 3.23
CA LEU A 3 -4.56 -2.91 3.36
C LEU A 3 -5.37 -3.21 2.07
N VAL A 4 -4.73 -3.26 0.90
CA VAL A 4 -5.38 -3.69 -0.36
C VAL A 4 -5.31 -5.21 -0.51
N SER A 5 -4.24 -5.82 0.03
CA SER A 5 -3.98 -7.26 0.08
C SER A 5 -5.01 -8.05 0.92
N SER A 6 -5.61 -7.42 1.93
CA SER A 6 -6.65 -8.02 2.80
C SER A 6 -7.99 -8.30 2.09
N GLY A 7 -8.03 -8.18 0.76
CA GLY A 7 -9.16 -8.62 -0.06
C GLY A 7 -10.27 -7.59 -0.22
N LEU A 8 -10.19 -6.41 0.42
CA LEU A 8 -11.20 -5.36 0.31
C LEU A 8 -11.41 -4.88 -1.14
N GLY A 9 -10.34 -4.82 -1.93
CA GLY A 9 -10.43 -4.51 -3.37
C GLY A 9 -11.10 -5.62 -4.15
N ILE A 10 -10.56 -6.84 -4.08
CA ILE A 10 -10.98 -7.99 -4.91
C ILE A 10 -12.44 -8.41 -4.62
N SER A 11 -12.87 -8.40 -3.35
CA SER A 11 -14.25 -8.72 -2.99
C SER A 11 -15.24 -7.64 -3.43
N THR A 12 -14.83 -6.37 -3.46
CA THR A 12 -15.66 -5.29 -3.99
C THR A 12 -15.80 -5.41 -5.52
N PHE A 13 -14.73 -5.75 -6.24
CA PHE A 13 -14.77 -6.01 -7.69
C PHE A 13 -15.63 -7.22 -8.06
N LEU A 14 -15.51 -8.33 -7.33
CA LEU A 14 -16.29 -9.54 -7.60
C LEU A 14 -17.74 -9.40 -7.11
N GLY A 15 -17.96 -8.75 -5.97
CA GLY A 15 -19.30 -8.48 -5.43
C GLY A 15 -20.12 -7.54 -6.32
N GLN A 16 -19.50 -6.51 -6.89
CA GLN A 16 -20.17 -5.60 -7.83
C GLN A 16 -20.52 -6.29 -9.15
N ASN A 17 -19.65 -7.18 -9.66
CA ASN A 17 -19.92 -7.91 -10.90
C ASN A 17 -20.92 -9.06 -10.71
N GLN A 18 -20.95 -9.72 -9.54
CA GLN A 18 -22.02 -10.68 -9.20
C GLN A 18 -23.37 -10.00 -8.96
N ALA A 19 -23.41 -8.80 -8.37
CA ALA A 19 -24.63 -8.01 -8.23
C ALA A 19 -25.17 -7.52 -9.60
N ALA A 20 -24.26 -7.16 -10.53
CA ALA A 20 -24.62 -6.84 -11.92
C ALA A 20 -25.10 -8.07 -12.70
N ALA A 21 -24.50 -9.25 -12.49
CA ALA A 21 -24.92 -10.49 -13.15
C ALA A 21 -26.26 -11.02 -12.59
N GLY A 22 -26.49 -10.93 -11.27
CA GLY A 22 -27.71 -11.42 -10.63
C GLY A 22 -28.98 -10.66 -11.03
N SER A 23 -28.87 -9.35 -11.30
CA SER A 23 -30.00 -8.53 -11.76
C SER A 23 -30.39 -8.79 -13.23
N SER A 24 -29.46 -9.25 -14.07
CA SER A 24 -29.76 -9.61 -15.47
C SER A 24 -30.52 -10.95 -15.63
N ILE A 25 -30.48 -11.83 -14.63
CA ILE A 25 -31.22 -13.11 -14.66
C ILE A 25 -32.66 -12.97 -14.13
N LEU A 26 -32.92 -12.02 -13.21
CA LEU A 26 -34.25 -11.84 -12.62
C LEU A 26 -35.23 -11.03 -13.49
N ASN A 27 -34.75 -10.30 -14.51
CA ASN A 27 -35.61 -9.48 -15.37
C ASN A 27 -36.01 -10.15 -16.71
N GLN A 28 -35.81 -11.46 -16.83
CA GLN A 28 -36.30 -12.26 -17.96
C GLN A 28 -37.24 -13.38 -17.52
N SER A 29 -37.93 -13.18 -16.39
CA SER A 29 -39.04 -14.03 -15.92
C SER A 29 -40.37 -13.31 -16.17
N GLY A 30 -40.67 -13.06 -17.44
CA GLY A 30 -41.92 -12.44 -17.90
C GLY A 30 -42.71 -13.30 -18.90
N GLY A 31 -42.20 -14.47 -19.31
CA GLY A 31 -42.92 -15.38 -20.19
C GLY A 31 -42.14 -16.68 -20.42
N ASN A 32 -42.84 -17.81 -20.27
CA ASN A 32 -42.43 -19.21 -20.50
C ASN A 32 -41.81 -19.99 -19.33
N GLY A 33 -42.67 -20.48 -18.43
CA GLY A 33 -42.32 -21.54 -17.46
C GLY A 33 -42.10 -22.94 -18.05
N SER A 34 -42.26 -23.14 -19.36
CA SER A 34 -42.02 -24.43 -20.03
C SER A 34 -40.64 -24.51 -20.70
N THR A 35 -40.07 -23.39 -21.15
CA THR A 35 -38.71 -23.36 -21.72
C THR A 35 -37.64 -23.38 -20.65
N THR A 36 -37.88 -22.82 -19.46
CA THR A 36 -36.93 -22.85 -18.33
C THR A 36 -36.66 -24.27 -17.83
N ASN A 37 -37.68 -25.13 -17.86
CA ASN A 37 -37.55 -26.53 -17.41
C ASN A 37 -36.78 -27.36 -18.44
N LEU A 38 -36.97 -27.11 -19.74
CA LEU A 38 -36.21 -27.77 -20.81
C LEU A 38 -34.75 -27.30 -20.86
N LEU A 39 -34.48 -26.01 -20.64
CA LEU A 39 -33.12 -25.51 -20.56
C LEU A 39 -32.36 -26.11 -19.38
N ASN A 40 -33.02 -26.29 -18.23
CA ASN A 40 -32.42 -26.92 -17.05
C ASN A 40 -32.15 -28.42 -17.28
N THR A 41 -33.09 -29.17 -17.87
CA THR A 41 -32.91 -30.60 -18.18
C THR A 41 -31.86 -30.83 -19.28
N VAL A 42 -31.77 -29.96 -20.30
CA VAL A 42 -30.73 -30.04 -21.33
C VAL A 42 -29.36 -29.71 -20.76
N ASN A 43 -29.24 -28.75 -19.83
CA ASN A 43 -27.99 -28.45 -19.14
C ASN A 43 -27.49 -29.63 -18.28
N GLU A 44 -28.39 -30.29 -17.54
CA GLU A 44 -28.05 -31.49 -16.77
C GLU A 44 -27.63 -32.67 -17.67
N PHE A 45 -28.25 -32.81 -18.85
CA PHE A 45 -27.92 -33.86 -19.81
C PHE A 45 -26.56 -33.64 -20.49
N ILE A 46 -26.20 -32.37 -20.78
CA ILE A 46 -24.89 -32.00 -21.32
C ILE A 46 -23.79 -32.23 -20.27
N ASN A 47 -24.02 -31.82 -19.02
CA ASN A 47 -23.06 -32.00 -17.92
C ASN A 47 -22.77 -33.49 -17.61
N SER A 48 -23.78 -34.35 -17.70
CA SER A 48 -23.64 -35.78 -17.41
C SER A 48 -22.97 -36.60 -18.53
N LYS A 49 -22.93 -36.10 -19.77
CA LYS A 49 -22.34 -36.82 -20.93
C LYS A 49 -21.00 -36.29 -21.38
N LEU A 50 -20.69 -35.01 -21.16
CA LEU A 50 -19.45 -34.41 -21.65
C LEU A 50 -18.39 -34.24 -20.57
N GLY A 51 -18.69 -34.34 -19.26
CA GLY A 51 -17.72 -34.08 -18.19
C GLY A 51 -17.12 -32.67 -18.21
N ILE A 52 -17.52 -31.85 -19.18
CA ILE A 52 -17.29 -30.43 -19.27
C ILE A 52 -18.40 -29.80 -18.45
N ASP A 53 -18.19 -29.84 -17.15
CA ASP A 53 -18.78 -28.86 -16.26
C ASP A 53 -18.36 -27.50 -16.85
N ILE A 54 -19.25 -26.80 -17.58
CA ILE A 54 -19.08 -25.38 -17.91
C ILE A 54 -19.28 -24.61 -16.60
N ASN A 55 -18.48 -24.98 -15.62
CA ASN A 55 -18.55 -24.50 -14.27
C ASN A 55 -17.78 -23.19 -14.32
N LYS A 56 -18.51 -22.11 -14.65
CA LYS A 56 -18.00 -20.75 -14.53
C LYS A 56 -17.27 -20.59 -13.18
N SER A 57 -17.69 -21.28 -12.12
CA SER A 57 -17.01 -21.26 -10.82
C SER A 57 -15.58 -21.83 -10.82
N GLN A 58 -15.27 -22.89 -11.58
CA GLN A 58 -13.93 -23.49 -11.61
C GLN A 58 -12.95 -22.67 -12.45
N PHE A 59 -13.39 -22.17 -13.61
CA PHE A 59 -12.58 -21.26 -14.42
C PHE A 59 -12.35 -19.91 -13.71
N LEU A 60 -13.37 -19.38 -13.04
CA LEU A 60 -13.24 -18.16 -12.24
C LEU A 60 -12.33 -18.38 -11.02
N GLY A 61 -12.37 -19.55 -10.38
CA GLY A 61 -11.47 -19.89 -9.28
C GLY A 61 -10.00 -20.01 -9.70
N LEU A 62 -9.72 -20.59 -10.87
CA LEU A 62 -8.36 -20.63 -11.44
C LEU A 62 -7.84 -19.22 -11.78
N VAL A 63 -8.66 -18.40 -12.43
CA VAL A 63 -8.31 -17.01 -12.76
C VAL A 63 -8.11 -16.17 -11.48
N GLU A 64 -8.97 -16.34 -10.48
CA GLU A 64 -8.84 -15.66 -9.18
C GLU A 64 -7.55 -16.05 -8.47
N THR A 65 -7.18 -17.33 -8.50
CA THR A 65 -5.95 -17.83 -7.88
C THR A 65 -4.71 -17.24 -8.57
N ILE A 66 -4.69 -17.20 -9.90
CA ILE A 66 -3.58 -16.61 -10.67
C ILE A 66 -3.46 -15.11 -10.37
N LEU A 67 -4.58 -14.38 -10.36
CA LEU A 67 -4.58 -12.95 -10.04
C LEU A 67 -4.10 -12.67 -8.61
N LYS A 68 -4.57 -13.46 -7.63
CA LYS A 68 -4.11 -13.35 -6.23
C LYS A 68 -2.61 -13.59 -6.11
N ASN A 69 -2.07 -14.60 -6.79
CA ASN A 69 -0.64 -14.87 -6.77
C ASN A 69 0.19 -13.74 -7.38
N ILE A 70 -0.27 -13.14 -8.49
CA ILE A 70 0.41 -12.00 -9.12
C ILE A 70 0.40 -10.78 -8.19
N ILE A 71 -0.74 -10.48 -7.56
CA ILE A 71 -0.85 -9.36 -6.61
C ILE A 71 0.06 -9.60 -5.39
N ASN A 72 0.05 -10.80 -4.82
CA ASN A 72 0.91 -11.16 -3.69
C ASN A 72 2.40 -11.02 -4.03
N PHE A 73 2.80 -11.36 -5.26
CA PHE A 73 4.16 -11.19 -5.72
C PHE A 73 4.58 -9.70 -5.74
N PHE A 74 3.74 -8.83 -6.30
CA PHE A 74 4.01 -7.38 -6.30
C PHE A 74 4.00 -6.78 -4.89
N ASP A 75 3.13 -7.25 -4.00
CA ASP A 75 3.11 -6.83 -2.60
C ASP A 75 4.40 -7.20 -1.86
N LEU A 76 4.92 -8.41 -2.09
CA LEU A 76 6.20 -8.84 -1.52
C LEU A 76 7.35 -7.96 -2.03
N MET A 77 7.40 -7.69 -3.34
CA MET A 77 8.38 -6.79 -3.93
C MET A 77 8.30 -5.38 -3.31
N ALA A 78 7.10 -4.83 -3.17
CA ALA A 78 6.88 -3.53 -2.56
C ALA A 78 7.32 -3.49 -1.10
N SER A 79 7.06 -4.55 -0.33
CA SER A 79 7.53 -4.68 1.05
C SER A 79 9.06 -4.66 1.14
N ILE A 80 9.76 -5.30 0.22
CA ILE A 80 11.23 -5.29 0.18
C ILE A 80 11.74 -3.87 -0.12
N VAL A 81 11.17 -3.20 -1.13
CA VAL A 81 11.55 -1.82 -1.47
C VAL A 81 11.29 -0.87 -0.29
N PHE A 82 10.18 -1.08 0.42
CA PHE A 82 9.86 -0.32 1.61
C PHE A 82 10.92 -0.50 2.72
N LEU A 83 11.38 -1.73 2.97
CA LEU A 83 12.47 -1.99 3.92
C LEU A 83 13.76 -1.28 3.50
N ILE A 84 14.13 -1.34 2.22
CA ILE A 84 15.30 -0.64 1.68
C ILE A 84 15.17 0.87 1.92
N GLY A 85 13.98 1.43 1.73
CA GLY A 85 13.69 2.83 2.05
C GLY A 85 13.93 3.18 3.51
N ILE A 86 13.48 2.32 4.44
CA ILE A 86 13.72 2.51 5.88
C ILE A 86 15.21 2.51 6.21
N PHE A 87 15.99 1.58 5.65
CA PHE A 87 17.44 1.56 5.81
C PHE A 87 18.10 2.83 5.25
N GLY A 88 17.64 3.31 4.09
CA GLY A 88 18.12 4.56 3.50
C GLY A 88 17.88 5.77 4.41
N ILE A 89 16.67 5.90 4.96
CA ILE A 89 16.30 6.97 5.89
C ILE A 89 17.16 6.89 7.16
N THR A 90 17.34 5.68 7.71
CA THR A 90 18.12 5.46 8.92
C THR A 90 19.58 5.87 8.71
N ASN A 91 20.17 5.48 7.57
CA ASN A 91 21.55 5.83 7.22
C ASN A 91 21.72 7.35 7.06
N ALA A 92 20.80 8.01 6.37
CA ALA A 92 20.81 9.46 6.21
C ALA A 92 20.71 10.17 7.58
N MET A 93 19.82 9.71 8.46
CA MET A 93 19.66 10.29 9.79
C MET A 93 20.87 10.09 10.67
N THR A 94 21.53 8.93 10.60
CA THR A 94 22.78 8.70 11.34
C THR A 94 23.86 9.69 10.95
N VAL A 95 24.05 9.94 9.65
CA VAL A 95 25.03 10.91 9.16
C VAL A 95 24.68 12.33 9.62
N ASN A 96 23.43 12.76 9.41
CA ASN A 96 22.96 14.09 9.84
C ASN A 96 23.10 14.31 11.34
N LEU A 97 22.86 13.28 12.16
CA LEU A 97 23.01 13.37 13.61
C LEU A 97 24.47 13.54 14.03
N LEU A 98 25.41 12.86 13.36
CA LEU A 98 26.84 12.98 13.68
C LEU A 98 27.35 14.40 13.42
N GLU A 99 26.95 15.01 12.32
CA GLU A 99 27.30 16.40 11.99
C GLU A 99 26.72 17.39 13.01
N ARG A 100 25.48 17.17 13.43
CA ARG A 100 24.77 18.02 14.41
C ARG A 100 25.25 17.90 15.85
N LYS A 101 26.04 16.88 16.22
CA LYS A 101 26.56 16.77 17.60
C LYS A 101 27.36 18.00 18.03
N ARG A 102 28.12 18.61 17.10
CA ARG A 102 28.90 19.81 17.37
C ARG A 102 28.02 21.04 17.62
N GLU A 103 26.94 21.17 16.86
CA GLU A 103 25.95 22.25 17.02
C GLU A 103 25.18 22.11 18.35
N ILE A 104 24.78 20.89 18.69
CA ILE A 104 24.14 20.56 19.97
C ILE A 104 25.04 20.92 21.16
N GLY A 105 26.35 20.66 21.05
CA GLY A 105 27.33 21.05 22.07
C GLY A 105 27.42 22.57 22.28
N LEU A 106 27.31 23.36 21.21
CA LEU A 106 27.27 24.83 21.27
C LEU A 106 25.94 25.35 21.81
N LEU A 107 24.81 24.73 21.47
CA LEU A 107 23.51 25.11 21.99
C LEU A 107 23.38 24.79 23.48
N LYS A 108 23.91 23.65 23.94
CA LYS A 108 23.94 23.29 25.38
C LYS A 108 24.81 24.26 26.18
N SER A 109 25.89 24.82 25.63
CA SER A 109 26.69 25.84 26.34
C SER A 109 25.99 27.21 26.42
N LEU A 110 25.02 27.47 25.52
CA LEU A 110 24.13 28.64 25.57
C LEU A 110 22.89 28.42 26.46
N GLY A 111 22.75 27.25 27.10
CA GLY A 111 21.66 26.95 28.03
C GLY A 111 20.40 26.33 27.40
N PHE A 112 20.46 25.85 26.15
CA PHE A 112 19.33 25.15 25.55
C PHE A 112 19.06 23.80 26.23
N THR A 113 17.78 23.46 26.35
CA THR A 113 17.32 22.21 26.97
C THR A 113 17.30 21.05 25.96
N GLU A 114 17.52 19.83 26.43
CA GLU A 114 17.54 18.63 25.56
C GLU A 114 16.21 18.40 24.82
N HIS A 115 15.09 18.80 25.42
CA HIS A 115 13.78 18.73 24.78
C HIS A 115 13.65 19.62 23.54
N GLN A 116 14.24 20.83 23.55
CA GLN A 116 14.21 21.73 22.40
C GLN A 116 14.95 21.13 21.20
N ILE A 117 16.05 20.43 21.48
CA ILE A 117 16.87 19.76 20.47
C ILE A 117 16.09 18.59 19.84
N ILE A 118 15.46 17.75 20.66
CA ILE A 118 14.63 16.63 20.18
C ILE A 118 13.49 17.15 19.29
N LEU A 119 12.77 18.19 19.73
CA LEU A 119 11.69 18.82 18.96
C LEU A 119 12.14 19.36 17.60
N SER A 120 13.31 20.02 17.55
CA SER A 120 13.85 20.57 16.30
C SER A 120 14.13 19.48 15.26
N HIS A 121 14.65 18.35 15.69
CA HIS A 121 14.96 17.23 14.81
C HIS A 121 13.70 16.46 14.40
N LEU A 122 12.73 16.34 15.30
CA LEU A 122 11.43 15.75 15.01
C LEU A 122 10.65 16.55 13.96
N LEU A 123 10.73 17.89 14.03
CA LEU A 123 10.16 18.78 13.03
C LEU A 123 10.83 18.61 11.67
N GLU A 124 12.16 18.56 11.62
CA GLU A 124 12.90 18.34 10.37
C GLU A 124 12.56 16.99 9.73
N ALA A 125 12.56 15.92 10.52
CA ALA A 125 12.18 14.59 10.05
C ALA A 125 10.72 14.55 9.56
N GLY A 126 9.80 15.15 10.31
CA GLY A 126 8.39 15.25 9.91
C GLY A 126 8.22 16.02 8.59
N LEU A 127 8.97 17.10 8.40
CA LEU A 127 8.93 17.91 7.19
C LEU A 127 9.49 17.15 5.97
N LEU A 128 10.61 16.44 6.15
CA LEU A 128 11.18 15.55 5.14
C LEU A 128 10.23 14.40 4.78
N GLY A 129 9.61 13.76 5.77
CA GLY A 129 8.61 12.72 5.57
C GLY A 129 7.37 13.22 4.83
N PHE A 130 6.89 14.41 5.19
CA PHE A 130 5.74 15.05 4.54
C PHE A 130 6.03 15.40 3.08
N ILE A 131 7.18 16.04 2.79
CA ILE A 131 7.59 16.36 1.42
C ILE A 131 7.76 15.07 0.60
N GLY A 132 8.44 14.07 1.16
CA GLY A 132 8.63 12.77 0.50
C GLY A 132 7.31 12.07 0.19
N ALA A 133 6.35 12.09 1.12
CA ALA A 133 5.02 11.55 0.91
C ALA A 133 4.26 12.28 -0.20
N LEU A 134 4.33 13.62 -0.22
CA LEU A 134 3.67 14.45 -1.21
C LEU A 134 4.23 14.17 -2.61
N VAL A 135 5.56 14.14 -2.76
CA VAL A 135 6.22 13.79 -4.02
C VAL A 135 5.88 12.37 -4.45
N GLY A 136 5.91 11.41 -3.53
CA GLY A 136 5.57 10.01 -3.82
C GLY A 136 4.13 9.84 -4.31
N ILE A 137 3.16 10.54 -3.72
CA ILE A 137 1.77 10.53 -4.16
C ILE A 137 1.64 11.13 -5.57
N VAL A 138 2.28 12.26 -5.83
CA VAL A 138 2.25 12.92 -7.14
C VAL A 138 2.82 11.98 -8.21
N VAL A 139 4.00 11.39 -7.97
CA VAL A 139 4.64 10.45 -8.90
C VAL A 139 3.81 9.19 -9.08
N GLY A 140 3.22 8.66 -8.01
CA GLY A 140 2.34 7.48 -8.08
C GLY A 140 1.10 7.71 -8.93
N ILE A 141 0.39 8.83 -8.72
CA ILE A 141 -0.79 9.22 -9.51
C ILE A 141 -0.40 9.43 -10.96
N PHE A 142 0.69 10.15 -11.24
CA PHE A 142 1.18 10.36 -12.60
C PHE A 142 1.53 9.05 -13.30
N GLY A 143 2.21 8.14 -12.60
CA GLY A 143 2.57 6.82 -13.10
C GLY A 143 1.33 6.02 -13.50
N ILE A 144 0.27 6.04 -12.68
CA ILE A 144 -1.01 5.38 -12.97
C ILE A 144 -1.68 5.99 -14.21
N ILE A 145 -1.71 7.32 -14.32
CA ILE A 145 -2.33 8.01 -15.47
C ILE A 145 -1.59 7.65 -16.77
N ILE A 146 -0.26 7.65 -16.75
CA ILE A 146 0.56 7.30 -17.90
C ILE A 146 0.33 5.83 -18.29
N LEU A 147 0.37 4.93 -17.30
CA LEU A 147 0.19 3.50 -17.54
C LEU A 147 -1.21 3.19 -18.09
N SER A 148 -2.25 3.85 -17.57
CA SER A 148 -3.64 3.72 -18.06
C SER A 148 -3.77 4.13 -19.53
N LYS A 149 -3.07 5.20 -19.96
CA LYS A 149 -3.01 5.60 -21.37
C LYS A 149 -2.32 4.57 -22.25
N VAL A 150 -1.21 3.98 -21.78
CA VAL A 150 -0.42 3.01 -22.56
C VAL A 150 -1.19 1.70 -22.79
N ILE A 151 -1.85 1.18 -21.76
CA ILE A 151 -2.55 -0.12 -21.82
C ILE A 151 -3.99 0.03 -22.38
N LYS A 152 -4.45 1.26 -22.67
CA LYS A 152 -5.83 1.57 -23.12
C LYS A 152 -6.93 1.03 -22.19
N VAL A 153 -6.61 0.79 -20.92
CA VAL A 153 -7.60 0.37 -19.91
C VAL A 153 -8.16 1.62 -19.26
N VAL A 154 -9.23 2.13 -19.84
CA VAL A 154 -9.83 3.45 -19.53
C VAL A 154 -10.41 3.55 -18.11
N HIS A 155 -10.71 2.43 -17.45
CA HIS A 155 -11.46 2.44 -16.19
C HIS A 155 -10.64 2.39 -14.90
N LEU A 156 -9.30 2.29 -14.96
CA LEU A 156 -8.49 2.14 -13.73
C LEU A 156 -8.35 3.44 -12.93
N SER A 157 -8.49 4.60 -13.60
CA SER A 157 -8.28 5.92 -12.96
C SER A 157 -9.42 6.35 -12.04
N ILE A 158 -10.64 5.81 -12.20
CA ILE A 158 -11.84 6.22 -11.47
C ILE A 158 -12.00 5.51 -10.11
N LEU A 159 -11.19 4.49 -9.85
CA LEU A 159 -11.34 3.61 -8.70
C LEU A 159 -10.22 3.74 -7.67
N ILE A 160 -9.56 4.91 -7.59
CA ILE A 160 -8.69 5.24 -6.46
C ILE A 160 -9.55 5.99 -5.45
N PRO A 161 -9.97 5.36 -4.35
CA PRO A 161 -10.75 6.07 -3.38
C PRO A 161 -9.88 7.12 -2.68
N TRP A 162 -10.45 8.32 -2.51
CA TRP A 162 -9.79 9.53 -2.03
C TRP A 162 -9.14 9.42 -0.64
N TRP A 163 -9.50 8.41 0.16
CA TRP A 163 -8.89 8.14 1.47
C TRP A 163 -7.52 7.44 1.38
N LEU A 164 -7.19 6.79 0.27
CA LEU A 164 -5.88 6.14 0.08
C LEU A 164 -4.69 7.11 0.14
N PRO A 165 -4.67 8.22 -0.63
CA PRO A 165 -3.55 9.15 -0.56
C PRO A 165 -3.46 9.82 0.81
N VAL A 166 -4.60 10.11 1.47
CA VAL A 166 -4.61 10.71 2.81
C VAL A 166 -4.01 9.76 3.85
N THR A 167 -4.40 8.49 3.83
CA THR A 167 -3.84 7.49 4.76
C THR A 167 -2.38 7.19 4.48
N ALA A 168 -1.96 7.15 3.20
CA ALA A 168 -0.56 7.00 2.82
C ALA A 168 0.28 8.17 3.34
N LEU A 169 -0.19 9.41 3.18
CA LEU A 169 0.51 10.60 3.65
C LEU A 169 0.68 10.59 5.18
N LEU A 170 -0.41 10.31 5.91
CA LEU A 170 -0.37 10.22 7.37
C LEU A 170 0.57 9.11 7.85
N LEU A 171 0.49 7.93 7.24
CA LEU A 171 1.30 6.79 7.63
C LEU A 171 2.79 7.04 7.36
N THR A 172 3.16 7.56 6.18
CA THR A 172 4.56 7.87 5.85
C THR A 172 5.14 8.96 6.75
N THR A 173 4.37 10.02 7.02
CA THR A 173 4.82 11.11 7.91
C THR A 173 5.02 10.59 9.34
N CYS A 174 4.06 9.81 9.84
CA CYS A 174 4.14 9.18 11.16
C CYS A 174 5.34 8.23 11.25
N LEU A 175 5.55 7.40 10.24
CA LEU A 175 6.67 6.47 10.18
C LEU A 175 8.03 7.19 10.17
N SER A 176 8.16 8.28 9.40
CA SER A 176 9.38 9.08 9.37
C SER A 176 9.69 9.71 10.72
N MET A 177 8.65 10.22 11.39
CA MET A 177 8.75 10.80 12.73
C MET A 177 9.13 9.75 13.79
N LEU A 178 8.57 8.54 13.70
CA LEU A 178 8.92 7.40 14.55
C LEU A 178 10.38 6.95 14.34
N LEU A 179 10.83 6.87 13.09
CA LEU A 179 12.22 6.54 12.75
C LEU A 179 13.18 7.56 13.36
N ALA A 180 12.92 8.86 13.19
CA ALA A 180 13.76 9.89 13.77
C ALA A 180 13.78 9.87 15.30
N ALA A 181 12.63 9.61 15.94
CA ALA A 181 12.54 9.43 17.38
C ALA A 181 13.39 8.24 17.85
N TYR A 182 13.30 7.10 17.13
CA TYR A 182 14.08 5.90 17.42
C TYR A 182 15.59 6.18 17.28
N THR A 183 16.02 6.82 16.19
CA THR A 183 17.42 7.13 15.94
C THR A 183 17.99 8.02 17.04
N ILE A 184 17.28 9.10 17.44
CA ILE A 184 17.73 9.97 18.53
C ILE A 184 17.83 9.22 19.86
N PHE A 185 16.81 8.45 20.23
CA PHE A 185 16.82 7.71 21.50
C PHE A 185 17.99 6.74 21.60
N TYR A 186 18.36 6.13 20.48
CA TYR A 186 19.50 5.24 20.40
C TYR A 186 20.83 5.99 20.56
N TYR A 187 21.00 7.17 19.93
CA TYR A 187 22.26 7.91 19.94
C TYR A 187 22.49 8.83 21.15
N THR A 188 21.44 9.35 21.80
CA THR A 188 21.62 10.18 23.03
C THR A 188 21.99 9.35 24.26
N ARG A 189 21.79 8.02 24.23
CA ARG A 189 22.16 7.12 25.34
C ARG A 189 23.56 6.52 25.26
N GLN A 190 24.30 6.74 24.17
CA GLN A 190 25.70 6.35 24.11
C GLN A 190 26.57 7.54 24.52
N ASP A 191 27.07 7.47 25.75
CA ASP A 191 27.93 8.47 26.37
C ASP A 191 29.09 8.90 25.47
N VAL A 192 29.20 10.21 25.25
CA VAL A 192 30.27 10.90 24.52
C VAL A 192 31.60 10.88 25.31
N VAL A 193 31.58 10.42 26.56
CA VAL A 193 32.73 10.39 27.48
C VAL A 193 33.85 9.43 27.00
N GLY A 194 33.53 8.44 26.17
CA GLY A 194 34.52 7.52 25.59
C GLY A 194 35.30 8.08 24.40
N ALA A 195 34.80 9.12 23.73
CA ALA A 195 35.40 9.66 22.50
C ALA A 195 36.54 10.66 22.76
N LEU A 196 36.66 11.19 23.97
CA LEU A 196 37.72 12.13 24.37
C LEU A 196 38.90 11.45 25.09
N ARG A 197 38.92 10.11 25.16
CA ARG A 197 40.00 9.33 25.78
C ARG A 197 40.89 8.63 24.74
N TYR A 198 40.79 9.06 23.49
CA TYR A 198 41.73 8.72 22.42
C TYR A 198 42.43 10.00 21.99
N ASP A 199 43.29 10.51 22.87
CA ASP A 199 44.50 11.26 22.54
C ASP A 199 45.58 10.83 23.55
#